data_AF-A0A1Y6G0M2-F1
#
_entry.id   AF-A0A1Y6G0M2-F1
#
_cell.length_a   1.000
_cell.length_b   1.000
_cell.length_c   1.000
_cell.angle_alpha   90.00
_cell.angle_beta   90.00
_cell.angle_gamma   90.00
#
_symmetry.space_group_name_H-M   'P 1'
#
loop_
_entity.id
_entity.type
_entity.pdbx_description
1 polymer ?
#
loop_
_entity_poly.entity_id
_entity_poly.type
_entity_poly.pdbx_seq_one_letter_code
_entity_poly.pdbx_strand_id
1 'polypeptide(L)'
;MGLDVLLYDKNDKRIGMYEITEALHNEIFNSKKLWRSYLELRKISEYYRSDEEYEGQALIELINDLKRYQMFISENKQREYQEFITEISHPSIRKVFIVGD
;
A
#
# COMPACT_ATOMS: atom_id res chain seq x y z
N MET A 1 11.91 -0.46 -8.87
CA MET A 1 11.84 0.31 -7.61
C MET A 1 10.75 -0.30 -6.75
N GLY A 2 11.10 -0.77 -5.55
CA GLY A 2 10.14 -1.26 -4.56
C GLY A 2 9.52 -0.11 -3.77
N LEU A 3 8.68 -0.44 -2.78
CA LEU A 3 8.17 0.53 -1.82
C LEU A 3 8.34 -0.03 -0.41
N ASP A 4 8.86 0.79 0.50
CA ASP A 4 8.87 0.47 1.93
C ASP A 4 7.65 1.09 2.62
N VAL A 5 6.98 0.29 3.44
CA VAL A 5 5.77 0.68 4.15
C VAL A 5 6.06 0.65 5.64
N LEU A 6 6.26 1.81 6.26
CA LEU A 6 6.51 1.92 7.69
C LEU A 6 5.19 1.91 8.46
N LEU A 7 5.13 1.13 9.54
CA LEU A 7 3.90 0.91 10.30
C LEU A 7 4.00 1.55 11.70
N TYR A 8 3.00 2.35 12.06
CA TYR A 8 2.97 3.10 13.32
C TYR A 8 1.72 2.78 14.14
N ASP A 9 1.90 2.73 15.47
CA ASP A 9 0.81 2.58 16.42
C ASP A 9 0.12 3.92 16.76
N LYS A 10 -0.85 3.88 17.67
CA LYS A 10 -1.61 5.06 18.12
C LYS A 10 -0.78 6.11 18.88
N ASN A 11 0.45 5.79 19.27
CA ASN A 11 1.36 6.68 20.00
C ASN A 11 2.48 7.18 19.08
N ASP A 12 2.31 7.08 17.75
CA ASP A 12 3.33 7.38 16.74
C ASP A 12 4.63 6.57 16.90
N LYS A 13 4.56 5.42 17.59
CA LYS A 13 5.70 4.51 17.70
C LYS A 13 5.73 3.62 16.47
N ARG A 14 6.86 3.59 15.76
CA ARG A 14 7.11 2.60 14.71
C ARG A 14 7.08 1.20 15.33
N ILE A 15 6.18 0.37 14.83
CA ILE A 15 5.97 -1.01 15.30
C ILE A 15 6.32 -2.06 14.24
N GLY A 16 6.58 -1.64 13.01
CA GLY A 16 6.97 -2.54 11.94
C GLY A 16 7.35 -1.87 10.64
N MET A 17 7.57 -2.71 9.65
CA MET A 17 7.80 -2.35 8.25
C MET A 17 7.34 -3.50 7.38
N TYR A 18 6.77 -3.18 6.22
CA TYR A 18 6.46 -4.12 5.17
C TYR A 18 7.12 -3.65 3.87
N GLU A 19 7.87 -4.54 3.21
CA GLU A 19 8.48 -4.25 1.92
C GLU A 19 7.54 -4.73 0.80
N ILE A 20 7.08 -3.81 -0.04
CA ILE A 20 6.44 -4.15 -1.31
C ILE A 20 7.55 -4.44 -2.31
N THR A 21 7.75 -5.71 -2.63
CA THR A 21 8.79 -6.13 -3.57
C THR A 21 8.62 -5.44 -4.91
N GLU A 22 9.72 -5.24 -5.64
CA GLU A 22 9.66 -4.70 -7.01
C GLU A 22 8.69 -5.47 -7.91
N ALA A 23 8.61 -6.80 -7.73
CA ALA A 23 7.70 -7.64 -8.49
C ALA A 23 6.22 -7.34 -8.16
N LEU A 24 5.87 -7.14 -6.89
CA LEU A 24 4.52 -6.76 -6.49
C LEU A 24 4.21 -5.31 -6.90
N HIS A 25 5.17 -4.41 -6.73
CA HIS A 25 5.08 -3.03 -7.21
C HIS A 25 4.73 -3.00 -8.71
N ASN A 26 5.50 -3.70 -9.54
CA ASN A 26 5.29 -3.74 -11.00
C ASN A 26 3.95 -4.40 -11.36
N GLU A 27 3.48 -5.32 -10.51
CA GLU A 27 2.18 -5.95 -10.66
C GLU A 27 1.03 -4.99 -10.34
N ILE A 28 1.17 -4.13 -9.34
CA ILE A 28 0.17 -3.13 -8.96
C ILE A 28 0.15 -1.99 -9.99
N PHE A 29 1.31 -1.40 -10.28
CA PHE A 29 1.47 -0.16 -11.06
C PHE A 29 1.77 -0.38 -12.54
N ASN A 30 1.37 -1.53 -13.09
CA ASN A 30 1.49 -1.81 -14.51
C ASN A 30 0.60 -0.87 -15.35
N SER A 31 1.13 -0.26 -16.41
CA SER A 31 0.37 0.67 -17.28
C SER A 31 -0.86 0.06 -17.97
N LYS A 32 -0.93 -1.27 -18.07
CA LYS A 32 -2.07 -2.01 -18.64
C LYS A 32 -3.21 -2.24 -17.65
N LYS A 33 -3.04 -1.87 -16.37
CA LYS A 33 -4.03 -2.13 -15.31
C LYS A 33 -4.75 -0.87 -14.86
N LEU A 34 -5.83 -1.08 -14.12
CA LEU A 34 -6.79 -0.04 -13.74
C LEU A 34 -6.46 0.69 -12.44
N TRP A 35 -5.25 0.54 -11.88
CA TRP A 35 -4.85 1.22 -10.63
C TRP A 35 -5.06 2.74 -10.69
N ARG A 36 -4.93 3.35 -11.88
CA ARG A 36 -5.18 4.79 -12.08
C ARG A 36 -6.61 5.20 -11.75
N SER A 37 -7.58 4.30 -11.78
CA SER A 37 -8.98 4.58 -11.44
C SER A 37 -9.23 4.64 -9.92
N TYR A 38 -8.25 4.25 -9.11
CA TYR A 38 -8.31 4.25 -7.65
C TYR A 38 -7.50 5.43 -7.13
N LEU A 39 -8.13 6.27 -6.32
CA LEU A 39 -7.56 7.56 -5.93
C LEU A 39 -6.27 7.38 -5.12
N GLU A 40 -6.29 6.48 -4.14
CA GLU A 40 -5.15 6.29 -3.25
C GLU A 40 -4.01 5.53 -3.93
N LEU A 41 -4.31 4.60 -4.85
CA LEU A 41 -3.26 3.98 -5.67
C LEU A 41 -2.63 4.98 -6.65
N ARG A 42 -3.42 5.88 -7.22
CA ARG A 42 -2.90 6.94 -8.08
C ARG A 42 -1.95 7.84 -7.29
N LYS A 43 -2.32 8.24 -6.07
CA LYS A 43 -1.47 9.00 -5.17
C LYS A 43 -0.14 8.27 -4.93
N ILE A 44 -0.16 7.02 -4.46
CA ILE A 44 1.07 6.24 -4.24
C ILE A 44 1.98 6.22 -5.48
N SER A 45 1.40 6.05 -6.67
CA SER A 45 2.14 6.07 -7.93
C SER A 45 2.73 7.44 -8.30
N GLU A 46 2.09 8.54 -7.94
CA GLU A 46 2.52 9.89 -8.29
C GLU A 46 3.62 10.38 -7.34
N TYR A 47 3.68 9.82 -6.13
CA TYR A 47 4.50 10.30 -5.02
C TYR A 47 5.84 9.56 -4.82
N TYR A 48 6.43 8.96 -5.86
CA TYR A 48 7.87 8.61 -5.90
C TYR A 48 8.83 9.82 -5.68
N ARG A 49 8.31 10.97 -5.24
CA ARG A 49 9.02 12.24 -5.00
C ARG A 49 8.72 12.87 -3.63
N SER A 50 7.77 12.35 -2.86
CA SER A 50 7.43 12.86 -1.53
C SER A 50 6.84 11.75 -0.68
N ASP A 51 7.35 11.57 0.52
CA ASP A 51 6.81 10.58 1.43
C ASP A 51 5.35 10.91 1.79
N GLU A 52 4.47 9.90 1.79
CA GLU A 52 3.04 10.07 2.09
C GLU A 52 2.64 9.35 3.38
N GLU A 53 1.91 10.08 4.22
CA GLU A 53 1.41 9.62 5.51
C GLU A 53 -0.10 9.33 5.41
N TYR A 54 -0.45 8.07 5.65
CA TYR A 54 -1.82 7.59 5.67
C TYR A 54 -2.26 7.35 7.11
N GLU A 55 -3.17 8.17 7.62
CA GLU A 55 -3.80 7.98 8.92
C GLU A 55 -5.32 8.19 8.86
N GLY A 56 -6.03 7.68 9.88
CA GLY A 56 -7.47 7.88 10.03
C GLY A 56 -8.26 7.51 8.77
N GLN A 57 -9.00 8.48 8.22
CA GLN A 57 -9.85 8.29 7.05
C GLN A 57 -9.03 7.96 5.78
N ALA A 58 -7.85 8.55 5.60
CA ALA A 58 -7.01 8.30 4.44
C ALA A 58 -6.51 6.85 4.40
N LEU A 59 -6.10 6.30 5.55
CA LEU A 59 -5.71 4.90 5.67
C LEU A 59 -6.87 3.94 5.35
N ILE A 60 -8.08 4.27 5.80
CA ILE A 60 -9.30 3.50 5.49
C ILE A 60 -9.56 3.51 3.97
N GLU A 61 -9.44 4.66 3.33
CA GLU A 61 -9.61 4.81 1.88
C GLU A 61 -8.58 4.02 1.09
N LEU A 62 -7.31 4.06 1.51
CA LEU A 62 -6.24 3.26 0.91
C LEU A 62 -6.54 1.76 0.99
N ILE A 63 -6.90 1.27 2.19
CA ILE A 63 -7.24 -0.15 2.39
C ILE A 63 -8.44 -0.55 1.52
N ASN A 64 -9.44 0.32 1.39
CA ASN A 64 -10.62 0.05 0.56
C ASN A 64 -10.26 -0.01 -0.93
N ASP A 65 -9.42 0.92 -1.42
CA ASP A 65 -8.93 0.91 -2.78
C ASP A 65 -8.13 -0.37 -3.07
N LEU A 66 -7.23 -0.76 -2.17
CA LEU A 66 -6.45 -1.99 -2.27
C LEU A 66 -7.34 -3.24 -2.32
N LYS A 67 -8.34 -3.34 -1.44
CA LYS A 67 -9.30 -4.46 -1.44
C LYS A 67 -10.12 -4.53 -2.72
N ARG A 68 -10.60 -3.40 -3.23
CA ARG A 68 -11.34 -3.35 -4.50
C ARG A 68 -10.45 -3.67 -5.70
N TYR A 69 -9.18 -3.31 -5.64
CA TYR A 69 -8.21 -3.57 -6.70
C TYR A 69 -7.73 -5.03 -6.73
N GLN A 70 -7.92 -5.80 -5.66
CA GLN A 70 -7.43 -7.18 -5.52
C GLN A 70 -7.77 -8.08 -6.73
N MET A 71 -8.94 -7.90 -7.35
CA MET A 71 -9.35 -8.69 -8.52
C MET A 71 -8.46 -8.51 -9.76
N PHE A 72 -7.63 -7.46 -9.81
CA PHE A 72 -6.72 -7.17 -10.92
C PHE A 72 -5.29 -7.69 -10.67
N ILE A 73 -5.03 -8.35 -9.54
CA ILE A 73 -3.75 -8.95 -9.21
C ILE A 73 -3.72 -10.40 -9.72
N SER A 74 -2.63 -10.77 -10.41
CA SER A 74 -2.39 -12.12 -10.91
C SER A 74 -2.30 -13.14 -9.78
N GLU A 75 -2.70 -14.38 -10.07
CA GLU A 75 -2.78 -15.47 -9.09
C GLU A 75 -1.46 -15.70 -8.34
N ASN A 76 -0.33 -15.62 -9.05
CA ASN A 76 1.01 -15.79 -8.45
C ASN A 76 1.43 -14.64 -7.52
N LYS A 77 0.70 -13.52 -7.51
CA LYS A 77 0.92 -12.37 -6.62
C LYS A 77 -0.20 -12.14 -5.61
N GLN A 78 -1.31 -12.87 -5.70
CA GLN A 78 -2.45 -12.74 -4.79
C GLN A 78 -2.07 -12.90 -3.33
N ARG A 79 -1.23 -13.90 -3.01
CA ARG A 79 -0.81 -14.16 -1.64
C ARG A 79 -0.04 -12.97 -1.05
N GLU A 80 0.99 -12.50 -1.75
CA GLU A 80 1.82 -11.37 -1.34
C GLU A 80 0.97 -10.10 -1.17
N TYR A 81 0.06 -9.85 -2.11
CA TYR A 81 -0.86 -8.72 -2.05
C TYR A 81 -1.84 -8.79 -0.87
N GLN A 82 -2.33 -9.98 -0.55
CA GLN A 82 -3.23 -10.18 0.60
C GLN A 82 -2.48 -10.06 1.93
N GLU A 83 -1.24 -10.52 2.01
CA GLU A 83 -0.37 -10.33 3.16
C GLU A 83 -0.15 -8.82 3.40
N PHE A 84 0.17 -8.05 2.36
CA PHE A 84 0.27 -6.59 2.45
C PHE A 84 -0.99 -5.94 3.03
N ILE A 85 -2.18 -6.22 2.46
CA ILE A 85 -3.44 -5.67 2.95
C ILE A 85 -3.69 -6.05 4.42
N THR A 86 -3.35 -7.28 4.78
CA THR A 86 -3.56 -7.81 6.14
C THR A 86 -2.69 -7.07 7.15
N GLU A 87 -1.41 -6.84 6.85
CA GLU A 87 -0.48 -6.11 7.69
C GLU A 87 -0.95 -4.67 7.96
N ILE A 88 -1.25 -3.90 6.91
CA ILE A 88 -1.69 -2.51 7.08
C ILE A 88 -3.10 -2.38 7.69
N SER A 89 -3.92 -3.45 7.60
CA SER A 89 -5.25 -3.50 8.21
C SER A 89 -5.20 -3.95 9.68
N HIS A 90 -4.03 -4.31 10.21
CA HIS A 90 -3.95 -4.84 11.56
C HIS A 90 -4.40 -3.78 12.59
N PRO A 91 -5.24 -4.12 13.59
CA PRO A 91 -5.85 -3.11 14.49
C PRO A 91 -4.88 -2.26 15.33
N SER A 92 -3.64 -2.72 15.47
CA SER A 92 -2.57 -1.96 16.11
C SER A 92 -1.99 -0.86 15.21
N ILE A 93 -2.14 -0.96 13.90
CA ILE A 93 -1.70 0.05 12.94
C ILE A 93 -2.71 1.18 12.95
N ARG A 94 -2.22 2.39 13.18
CA ARG A 94 -3.02 3.62 13.07
C ARG A 94 -2.58 4.52 11.95
N LYS A 95 -1.36 4.29 11.48
CA LYS A 95 -0.71 5.15 10.53
C LYS A 95 0.33 4.37 9.74
N VAL A 96 0.39 4.67 8.46
CA VAL A 96 1.28 4.04 7.51
C VAL A 96 2.03 5.14 6.76
N PHE A 97 3.33 4.95 6.57
CA PHE A 97 4.15 5.85 5.79
C PHE A 97 4.74 5.08 4.62
N ILE A 98 4.52 5.55 3.40
CA ILE A 98 5.02 4.90 2.19
C ILE A 98 6.24 5.66 1.70
N VAL A 99 7.36 4.96 1.59
CA VAL A 99 8.66 5.50 1.19
C VAL A 99 9.05 4.82 -0.12
N GLY A 100 9.34 5.63 -1.14
CA GLY A 100 9.88 5.15 -2.40
C GLY A 100 11.38 4.93 -2.32
N ASP A 101 11.85 3.80 -2.87
CA ASP A 101 13.26 3.56 -3.16
C ASP A 101 13.66 4.11 -4.53
#